data_AF-A0A0B1Q774-F1
#
_entry.id   AF-A0A0B1Q774-F1
#
_cell.length_a   1.000
_cell.length_b   1.000
_cell.length_c   1.000
_cell.angle_alpha   90.00
_cell.angle_beta   90.00
_cell.angle_gamma   90.00
#
_symmetry.space_group_name_H-M   'P 1'
#
loop_
_entity.id
_entity.type
_entity.pdbx_description
1 polymer ?
#
loop_
_entity_poly.entity_id
_entity_poly.type
_entity_poly.pdbx_seq_one_letter_code
_entity_poly.pdbx_strand_id
1 'polypeptide(L)' 'MNDAVRKLAQSMLDAEREKQAWNAGRFAFRERGEIAMNPNPAGSHEHGLWADGFAYERKRGAPRIRAANAPESTEPSA' A
#
# COMPACT_ATOMS: atom_id res chain seq x y z
N MET A 1 -15.07 33.90 12.57
CA MET A 1 -14.03 32.93 12.13
C MET A 1 -14.02 32.92 10.60
N ASN A 2 -12.87 33.17 9.97
CA ASN A 2 -12.74 33.36 8.53
C ASN A 2 -13.00 32.04 7.77
N ASP A 3 -13.80 32.08 6.70
CA ASP A 3 -14.16 30.89 5.92
C ASP A 3 -12.96 30.22 5.24
N ALA A 4 -11.93 30.98 4.88
CA ALA A 4 -10.68 30.42 4.36
C ALA A 4 -9.97 29.54 5.41
N VAL A 5 -9.97 29.97 6.68
CA VAL A 5 -9.35 29.22 7.78
C VAL A 5 -10.15 27.95 8.07
N ARG A 6 -11.49 28.00 8.00
CA ARG A 6 -12.33 26.80 8.14
C ARG A 6 -12.10 25.78 7.03
N LYS A 7 -12.02 26.23 5.77
CA LYS A 7 -11.74 25.36 4.63
C LYS A 7 -10.37 24.68 4.76
N LEU A 8 -9.35 25.44 5.14
CA LEU A 8 -8.01 24.87 5.37
C LEU A 8 -8.04 23.81 6.48
N ALA A 9 -8.66 24.10 7.62
CA ALA A 9 -8.78 23.15 8.71
C ALA A 9 -9.47 21.86 8.28
N GLN A 10 -10.54 21.96 7.49
CA GLN A 10 -11.23 20.80 6.95
C GLN A 10 -10.33 19.97 6.02
N SER A 11 -9.62 20.61 5.09
CA SER A 11 -8.69 19.91 4.19
C SER A 11 -7.56 19.20 4.94
N MET A 12 -7.08 19.75 6.06
CA MET A 12 -6.08 19.08 6.90
C MET A 12 -6.64 17.84 7.60
N LEU A 13 -7.89 17.90 8.06
CA LEU A 13 -8.57 16.75 8.66
C LEU A 13 -8.81 15.66 7.63
N ASP A 14 -9.24 16.03 6.42
CA ASP A 14 -9.45 15.10 5.31
C ASP A 14 -8.12 14.42 4.94
N ALA A 15 -7.03 15.19 4.78
CA ALA A 15 -5.72 14.64 4.46
C ALA A 15 -5.18 13.68 5.54
N GLU A 16 -5.39 13.98 6.82
CA GLU A 16 -4.97 13.07 7.90
C GLU A 16 -5.82 11.79 7.90
N ARG A 17 -7.11 11.88 7.61
CA ARG A 17 -7.99 10.72 7.46
C ARG A 17 -7.57 9.83 6.29
N GLU A 18 -7.26 10.41 5.14
CA GLU A 18 -6.78 9.69 3.96
C GLU A 18 -5.45 8.97 4.25
N LYS A 19 -4.50 9.67 4.88
CA LYS A 19 -3.22 9.11 5.30
C LYS A 19 -3.38 7.95 6.29
N GLN A 20 -4.34 8.05 7.21
CA GLN A 20 -4.64 6.96 8.15
C GLN A 20 -5.17 5.72 7.43
N ALA A 21 -6.11 5.87 6.49
CA ALA A 21 -6.62 4.75 5.71
C ALA A 21 -5.51 4.04 4.92
N TRP A 22 -4.64 4.80 4.26
CA TRP A 22 -3.50 4.25 3.52
C TRP A 22 -2.49 3.52 4.43
N ASN A 23 -2.12 4.11 5.57
CA ASN A 23 -1.20 3.47 6.51
C ASN A 23 -1.80 2.21 7.15
N ALA A 24 -3.10 2.22 7.45
CA ALA A 24 -3.81 1.06 7.98
C ALA A 24 -3.72 -0.13 7.02
N GLY A 25 -3.82 0.09 5.70
CA GLY A 25 -3.63 -0.95 4.69
C GLY A 25 -2.23 -1.56 4.71
N ARG A 26 -1.21 -0.70 4.79
CA ARG A 26 0.19 -1.15 4.90
C ARG A 26 0.43 -1.99 6.15
N PHE A 27 -0.03 -1.52 7.30
CA PHE A 27 0.16 -2.22 8.57
C PHE A 27 -0.61 -3.53 8.60
N ALA A 28 -1.83 -3.57 8.07
CA ALA A 28 -2.61 -4.79 7.96
C ALA A 28 -1.86 -5.89 7.16
N PHE A 29 -1.22 -5.54 6.05
CA PHE A 29 -0.37 -6.50 5.32
C PHE A 29 0.86 -6.93 6.13
N ARG A 30 1.54 -6.02 6.82
CA ARG A 30 2.70 -6.38 7.64
C ARG A 30 2.35 -7.34 8.78
N GLU A 31 1.21 -7.12 9.41
CA GLU A 31 0.80 -7.88 10.59
C GLU A 31 0.14 -9.22 10.24
N ARG A 32 -0.69 -9.24 9.19
CA ARG A 32 -1.54 -10.39 8.85
C ARG A 32 -1.29 -10.97 7.46
N GLY A 33 -0.48 -10.32 6.63
CA GLY A 33 -0.23 -10.75 5.25
C GLY A 33 -1.51 -10.78 4.41
N GLU A 34 -1.63 -11.80 3.56
CA GLU A 34 -2.71 -11.96 2.58
C GLU A 34 -4.10 -12.16 3.22
N ILE A 35 -4.19 -12.53 4.51
CA ILE A 35 -5.46 -12.74 5.20
C ILE A 35 -6.03 -11.46 5.84
N ALA A 36 -5.35 -10.31 5.71
CA ALA A 36 -5.87 -9.07 6.26
C ALA A 36 -7.11 -8.61 5.49
N MET A 37 -8.14 -8.19 6.22
CA MET A 37 -9.40 -7.73 5.65
C MET A 37 -9.50 -6.21 5.73
N ASN A 38 -10.01 -5.57 4.68
CA ASN A 38 -10.28 -4.14 4.67
C ASN A 38 -11.50 -3.84 5.57
N PRO A 39 -11.36 -3.04 6.64
CA PRO A 39 -12.48 -2.71 7.52
C PRO A 39 -13.39 -1.62 6.94
N ASN A 40 -12.96 -0.92 5.87
CA ASN A 40 -13.72 0.20 5.30
C ASN A 40 -14.83 -0.32 4.37
N PRO A 41 -16.01 0.35 4.32
CA PRO A 41 -17.11 -0.03 3.44
C PRO A 41 -16.68 -0.12 1.98
N ALA A 42 -17.09 -1.18 1.27
CA ALA A 42 -16.77 -1.34 -0.14
C ALA A 42 -17.26 -0.14 -0.97
N GLY A 43 -16.39 0.37 -1.84
CA GLY A 43 -16.68 1.55 -2.67
C GLY A 43 -16.45 2.91 -1.97
N SER A 44 -16.10 2.94 -0.68
CA SER A 44 -15.70 4.19 -0.03
C SER A 44 -14.31 4.64 -0.50
N HIS A 45 -14.04 5.94 -0.37
CA HIS A 45 -12.73 6.49 -0.70
C HIS A 45 -11.61 5.86 0.15
N GLU A 46 -11.87 5.68 1.44
CA GLU A 46 -10.95 5.07 2.40
C GLU A 46 -10.71 3.59 2.10
N HIS A 47 -11.71 2.88 1.55
CA HIS A 47 -11.54 1.51 1.08
C HIS A 47 -10.50 1.44 -0.02
N GLY A 48 -10.54 2.36 -0.99
CA GLY A 48 -9.53 2.47 -2.05
C GLY A 48 -8.15 2.76 -1.49
N LEU A 49 -8.02 3.79 -0.62
CA LEU A 49 -6.75 4.16 -0.02
C LEU A 49 -6.13 3.04 0.82
N TRP A 50 -6.95 2.31 1.58
CA TRP A 50 -6.50 1.14 2.32
C TRP A 50 -5.98 0.05 1.38
N ALA A 51 -6.71 -0.25 0.30
CA ALA A 51 -6.30 -1.26 -0.68
C ALA A 51 -4.98 -0.88 -1.37
N ASP A 52 -4.79 0.40 -1.68
CA ASP A 52 -3.54 0.92 -2.25
C ASP A 52 -2.36 0.76 -1.29
N GLY A 53 -2.55 1.08 -0.01
CA GLY A 53 -1.54 0.88 1.03
C GLY A 53 -1.17 -0.59 1.22
N PHE A 54 -2.18 -1.46 1.27
CA PHE A 54 -1.98 -2.91 1.36
C PHE A 54 -1.19 -3.43 0.15
N ALA A 55 -1.60 -3.06 -1.07
CA ALA A 55 -0.95 -3.48 -2.31
C ALA A 55 0.50 -2.97 -2.41
N TYR A 56 0.77 -1.75 -1.95
CA TYR A 56 2.12 -1.19 -1.87
C TYR A 56 3.03 -2.07 -1.00
N GLU A 57 2.58 -2.41 0.20
CA GLU A 57 3.40 -3.20 1.13
C GLU A 57 3.54 -4.65 0.66
N ARG A 58 2.48 -5.22 0.08
CA ARG A 58 2.50 -6.53 -0.58
C ARG A 58 3.58 -6.64 -1.65
N LYS A 59 3.66 -5.65 -2.55
CA LYS A 59 4.70 -5.60 -3.60
C LYS A 59 6.11 -5.46 -3.04
N ARG A 60 6.25 -4.80 -1.89
CA ARG A 60 7.54 -4.60 -1.22
C ARG A 60 8.03 -5.87 -0.50
N GLY A 61 7.10 -6.68 0.03
CA GLY A 61 7.40 -7.98 0.67
C GLY A 61 7.59 -9.14 -0.31
N ALA A 62 7.07 -9.03 -1.54
CA ALA A 62 7.36 -9.99 -2.60
C ALA A 62 8.88 -10.05 -2.84
N PRO A 63 9.48 -11.25 -2.96
CA PRO A 63 10.86 -11.36 -3.38
C PRO A 63 11.01 -10.55 -4.66
N ARG A 64 11.91 -9.56 -4.67
CA ARG A 64 12.36 -9.00 -5.94
C ARG A 64 12.90 -10.21 -6.68
N ILE A 65 12.25 -10.63 -7.76
CA ILE A 65 12.87 -11.56 -8.69
C ILE A 65 14.08 -10.80 -9.25
N ARG A 66 15.20 -10.87 -8.52
CA ARG A 66 16.52 -10.67 -9.08
C ARG A 66 16.63 -11.81 -10.08
N ALA A 67 16.43 -11.51 -11.35
CA ALA A 67 17.05 -12.26 -12.41
C ALA A 67 18.57 -12.20 -12.17
N ALA A 68 19.06 -13.09 -11.31
CA ALA A 68 20.45 -13.27 -10.95
C ALA A 68 20.62 -14.75 -10.62
N ASN A 69 20.44 -15.57 -11.65
CA ASN A 69 21.01 -16.90 -11.86
C ASN A 69 20.31 -17.49 -13.08
N ALA A 70 20.65 -16.98 -14.26
CA ALA A 70 20.65 -17.87 -15.42
C ALA A 70 21.81 -18.85 -15.17
N PRO A 71 21.58 -20.18 -15.18
CA PRO A 71 22.69 -21.11 -15.17
C PRO A 71 23.50 -20.85 -16.44
N GLU A 72 24.78 -20.51 -16.27
CA GLU A 72 25.75 -20.46 -17.35
C GLU A 72 25.73 -21.83 -18.05
N SER A 73 25.19 -21.87 -19.26
CA SER A 73 25.21 -23.04 -20.12
C SER A 73 26.66 -23.43 -20.32
N THR A 74 27.11 -24.47 -19.61
CA THR A 74 28.40 -25.08 -19.85
C THR A 74 28.33 -25.76 -21.21
N GLU A 75 28.90 -25.13 -22.23
CA GLU A 75 29.11 -25.78 -23.53
C GLU A 75 30.09 -26.95 -23.36
N PRO A 76 29.77 -28.17 -23.82
CA PRO A 76 30.74 -29.24 -23.89
C PRO A 76 31.70 -29.00 -25.06
N SER A 77 32.98 -28.88 -24.73
CA SER A 77 34.10 -28.87 -25.68
C SER A 77 34.09 -30.13 -26.55
N ALA A 78 34.15 -29.96 -27.87
CA ALA A 78 34.48 -30.99 -28.85
C ALA A 78 35.54 -30.46 -29.82
#